data_AF-A0A3E0MT23-F1
#
_entry.id   AF-A0A3E0MT23-F1
#
_cell.length_a   1.000
_cell.length_b   1.000
_cell.length_c   1.000
_cell.angle_alpha   90.00
_cell.angle_beta   90.00
_cell.angle_gamma   90.00
#
_symmetry.space_group_name_H-M   'P 1'
#
loop_
_entity.id
_entity.type
_entity.pdbx_description
1 polymer ?
#
loop_
_entity_poly.entity_id
_entity_poly.type
_entity_poly.pdbx_seq_one_letter_code
_entity_poly.pdbx_strand_id
1 'polypeptide(L)'
;MTRRLFSLLSLAFIFTMASCSSSEKGNGSKKDTRILPPSSGTHSELLLVMPDELWEGPAGEAFREIYLADQEGLPQSEAYFDASRVEPKEVNKILQKTKSIMWVEKSDTSFVKMQKDLWARPQRIVRLTAPTEKAITKEIKSTAKQVIDAFQEHDMSVIQGRLRKSAYAYTHENLKKIGIKSMLLHKGFDPTLDKEELKIFATKTIKTIQYVIVSERPMTEGMVSVDDIIAHRDSIGKNYFEGTHEGSYMETELMIPPSIETTEISGMFALETRGLWRMEGDFMGGPFLSYTIYDEKNDRILTVESLLYGPTAKKRNVVLEMEAMMRSIKL
;
A
#
# COMPACT_ATOMS: atom_id res chain seq x y z
N MET A 1 60.44 -71.55 18.08
CA MET A 1 59.94 -72.95 18.11
C MET A 1 58.50 -72.88 18.61
N THR A 2 57.53 -73.36 17.81
CA THR A 2 56.23 -73.97 18.22
C THR A 2 55.41 -73.34 19.35
N ARG A 3 54.08 -73.24 19.34
CA ARG A 3 52.96 -73.63 18.47
C ARG A 3 51.73 -73.03 19.20
N ARG A 4 50.67 -72.81 18.44
CA ARG A 4 49.31 -72.42 18.85
C ARG A 4 48.72 -73.34 19.95
N LEU A 5 47.83 -72.84 20.82
CA LEU A 5 46.35 -73.01 20.76
C LEU A 5 45.64 -72.56 22.06
N PHE A 6 44.63 -71.68 21.90
CA PHE A 6 43.30 -71.56 22.54
C PHE A 6 43.03 -72.01 24.00
N SER A 7 42.49 -71.06 24.80
CA SER A 7 41.34 -71.33 25.69
C SER A 7 40.44 -70.10 25.83
N LEU A 8 39.14 -70.38 25.75
CA LEU A 8 37.93 -69.56 25.87
C LEU A 8 37.88 -68.67 27.12
N LEU A 9 37.28 -67.46 27.04
CA LEU A 9 35.86 -67.16 27.36
C LEU A 9 35.65 -65.64 27.59
N SER A 10 34.40 -65.19 27.42
CA SER A 10 33.83 -63.86 27.81
C SER A 10 34.18 -62.67 26.90
N LEU A 11 33.33 -61.71 26.60
CA LEU A 11 31.88 -61.48 26.66
C LEU A 11 31.69 -60.12 25.94
N ALA A 12 30.47 -59.85 25.47
CA ALA A 12 29.95 -58.53 25.10
C ALA A 12 30.11 -58.07 23.64
N PHE A 13 28.93 -58.04 23.00
CA PHE A 13 28.59 -57.55 21.68
C PHE A 13 28.83 -56.03 21.63
N ILE A 14 29.78 -55.59 20.81
CA ILE A 14 30.03 -54.18 20.48
C ILE A 14 29.24 -53.87 19.22
N PHE A 15 28.25 -52.97 19.31
CA PHE A 15 27.71 -52.29 18.14
C PHE A 15 28.25 -50.86 18.10
N THR A 16 28.82 -50.54 16.95
CA THR A 16 29.54 -49.34 16.59
C THR A 16 28.61 -48.16 16.34
N MET A 17 29.06 -46.96 16.70
CA MET A 17 28.85 -45.76 15.86
C MET A 17 30.07 -44.86 16.04
N ALA A 18 30.83 -44.74 14.96
CA ALA A 18 31.98 -43.87 14.84
C ALA A 18 31.54 -42.41 14.85
N SER A 19 32.07 -41.63 15.79
CA SER A 19 32.11 -40.18 15.72
C SER A 19 33.48 -39.72 16.18
N CYS A 20 34.30 -39.30 15.22
CA CYS A 20 35.42 -38.39 15.39
C CYS A 20 35.96 -38.02 14.01
N SER A 21 35.82 -36.75 13.62
CA SER A 21 37.02 -35.98 13.27
C SER A 21 36.79 -34.48 13.46
N SER A 22 37.76 -33.91 14.20
CA SER A 22 38.31 -32.55 14.12
C SER A 22 37.40 -31.34 14.13
N SER A 23 37.50 -30.64 15.25
CA SER A 23 37.31 -29.21 15.44
C SER A 23 38.02 -28.33 14.39
N GLU A 24 37.24 -27.71 13.50
CA GLU A 24 37.58 -26.40 12.94
C GLU A 24 36.60 -25.37 13.50
N LYS A 25 37.15 -24.38 14.21
CA LYS A 25 36.42 -23.17 14.62
C LYS A 25 36.04 -22.40 13.36
N GLY A 26 34.88 -22.72 12.80
CA GLY A 26 34.22 -21.89 11.80
C GLY A 26 33.90 -20.53 12.40
N ASN A 27 34.59 -19.51 11.90
CA ASN A 27 34.33 -18.11 12.16
C ASN A 27 32.91 -17.80 11.68
N GLY A 28 31.93 -17.88 12.59
CA GLY A 28 30.57 -17.41 12.34
C GLY A 28 30.63 -15.89 12.15
N SER A 29 30.67 -15.45 10.89
CA SER A 29 30.55 -14.05 10.54
C SER A 29 29.25 -13.52 11.16
N LYS A 30 29.39 -12.69 12.20
CA LYS A 30 28.30 -11.81 12.63
C LYS A 30 27.87 -11.06 11.39
N LYS A 31 26.64 -11.33 10.90
CA LYS A 31 26.02 -10.52 9.85
C LYS A 31 26.06 -9.08 10.33
N ASP A 32 26.96 -8.30 9.75
CA ASP A 32 27.10 -6.89 10.02
C ASP A 32 25.85 -6.20 9.47
N THR A 33 24.79 -6.14 10.28
CA THR A 33 23.56 -5.44 9.91
C THR A 33 23.89 -3.96 9.92
N ARG A 34 24.29 -3.44 8.76
CA ARG A 34 24.51 -2.00 8.53
C ARG A 34 23.35 -1.20 9.13
N ILE A 35 23.63 -0.40 10.15
CA ILE A 35 22.65 0.50 10.77
C ILE A 35 22.41 1.64 9.80
N LEU A 36 21.17 1.75 9.31
CA LEU A 36 20.76 2.81 8.39
C LEU A 36 19.88 3.84 9.12
N PRO A 37 20.03 5.14 8.83
CA PRO A 37 19.15 6.17 9.36
C PRO A 37 17.71 6.03 8.84
N PRO A 38 16.72 6.63 9.52
CA PRO A 38 15.36 6.71 8.99
C PRO A 38 15.32 7.51 7.68
N SER A 39 14.44 7.11 6.77
CA SER A 39 14.18 7.85 5.52
C SER A 39 13.33 9.10 5.74
N SER A 40 13.41 10.04 4.79
CA SER A 40 12.62 11.27 4.74
C SER A 40 11.52 11.21 3.68
N GLY A 41 10.52 12.08 3.83
CA GLY A 41 9.42 12.29 2.89
C GLY A 41 8.11 11.66 3.31
N THR A 42 6.98 12.24 2.91
CA THR A 42 5.65 11.93 3.46
C THR A 42 4.87 10.91 2.62
N HIS A 43 3.94 11.38 1.78
CA HIS A 43 3.04 10.62 0.92
C HIS A 43 3.37 10.94 -0.52
N SER A 44 3.50 9.95 -1.38
CA SER A 44 3.69 10.13 -2.82
C SER A 44 4.88 11.01 -3.22
N GLU A 45 5.79 11.33 -2.30
CA GLU A 45 7.00 12.09 -2.62
C GLU A 45 8.01 11.20 -3.35
N LEU A 46 8.52 11.70 -4.48
CA LEU A 46 9.50 11.04 -5.33
C LEU A 46 10.67 11.98 -5.64
N LEU A 47 11.90 11.55 -5.39
CA LEU A 47 13.09 12.27 -5.87
C LEU A 47 13.51 11.70 -7.22
N LEU A 48 13.44 12.53 -8.27
CA LEU A 48 14.00 12.24 -9.57
C LEU A 48 15.44 12.75 -9.63
N VAL A 49 16.41 11.85 -9.74
CA VAL A 49 17.80 12.19 -10.03
C VAL A 49 18.02 12.03 -11.54
N MET A 50 18.14 13.14 -12.26
CA MET A 50 18.18 13.14 -13.72
C MET A 50 18.96 14.37 -14.24
N PRO A 51 19.96 14.19 -15.13
CA PRO A 51 20.66 15.29 -15.80
C PRO A 51 19.72 16.23 -16.57
N ASP A 52 20.08 17.50 -16.65
CA ASP A 52 19.33 18.57 -17.34
C ASP A 52 19.04 18.18 -18.80
N GLU A 53 20.04 17.63 -19.50
CA GLU A 53 19.90 17.19 -20.90
C GLU A 53 18.75 16.18 -21.09
N LEU A 54 18.60 15.22 -20.16
CA LEU A 54 17.51 14.23 -20.23
C LEU A 54 16.17 14.81 -19.75
N TRP A 55 16.21 15.76 -18.83
CA TRP A 55 15.01 16.39 -18.26
C TRP A 55 14.30 17.31 -19.25
N GLU A 56 15.08 18.08 -20.01
CA GLU A 56 14.57 18.98 -21.06
C GLU A 56 14.14 18.22 -22.31
N GLY A 57 14.68 17.02 -22.54
CA GLY A 57 14.36 16.19 -23.69
C GLY A 57 13.20 15.20 -23.49
N PRO A 58 12.99 14.30 -24.47
CA PRO A 58 11.90 13.32 -24.47
C PRO A 58 11.83 12.39 -23.26
N ALA A 59 12.96 12.12 -22.59
CA ALA A 59 12.97 11.28 -21.39
C ALA A 59 12.26 11.97 -20.22
N GLY A 60 12.52 13.26 -20.01
CA GLY A 60 11.85 14.06 -19.01
C GLY A 60 10.38 14.31 -19.34
N GLU A 61 10.03 14.47 -20.61
CA GLU A 61 8.63 14.55 -21.06
C GLU A 61 7.88 13.27 -20.70
N ALA A 62 8.41 12.10 -21.08
CA ALA A 62 7.81 10.82 -20.73
C ALA A 62 7.69 10.63 -19.22
N PHE A 63 8.66 11.09 -18.43
CA PHE A 63 8.55 11.04 -16.97
C PHE A 63 7.38 11.89 -16.47
N ARG A 64 7.24 13.14 -16.94
CA ARG A 64 6.16 14.04 -16.52
C ARG A 64 4.78 13.50 -16.90
N GLU A 65 4.63 12.98 -18.11
CA GLU A 65 3.37 12.37 -18.59
C GLU A 65 2.93 11.17 -17.75
N ILE A 66 3.87 10.39 -17.22
CA ILE A 66 3.58 9.11 -16.57
C ILE A 66 3.53 9.25 -15.05
N TYR A 67 4.57 9.82 -14.45
CA TYR A 67 4.72 9.86 -12.99
C TYR A 67 4.06 11.09 -12.36
N LEU A 68 3.77 12.13 -13.14
CA LEU A 68 3.01 13.30 -12.68
C LEU A 68 1.59 13.34 -13.24
N ALA A 69 1.13 12.21 -13.81
CA ALA A 69 -0.26 12.04 -14.19
C ALA A 69 -1.17 12.15 -12.97
N ASP A 70 -2.38 12.64 -13.20
CA ASP A 70 -3.41 12.78 -12.17
C ASP A 70 -3.92 11.43 -11.69
N GLN A 71 -4.18 11.35 -10.39
CA GLN A 71 -4.83 10.20 -9.80
C GLN A 71 -6.33 10.20 -10.07
N GLU A 72 -6.88 9.03 -10.43
CA GLU A 72 -8.30 8.83 -10.61
C GLU A 72 -9.08 8.82 -9.28
N GLY A 73 -10.38 9.10 -9.35
CA GLY A 73 -11.28 9.07 -8.19
C GLY A 73 -11.12 10.25 -7.24
N LEU A 74 -10.51 11.36 -7.69
CA LEU A 74 -10.46 12.63 -6.96
C LEU A 74 -11.29 13.71 -7.67
N PRO A 75 -11.99 14.58 -6.93
CA PRO A 75 -12.79 15.64 -7.53
C PRO A 75 -11.94 16.78 -8.11
N GLN A 76 -10.72 16.93 -7.60
CA GLN A 76 -9.73 17.90 -8.07
C GLN A 76 -8.51 17.12 -8.53
N SER A 77 -7.96 17.52 -9.68
CA SER A 77 -6.73 16.96 -10.25
C SER A 77 -5.58 17.09 -9.24
N GLU A 78 -5.04 15.95 -8.83
CA GLU A 78 -3.86 15.82 -7.98
C GLU A 78 -2.98 14.68 -8.53
N ALA A 79 -1.74 14.98 -8.88
CA ALA A 79 -0.79 14.02 -9.44
C ALA A 79 -0.54 12.81 -8.51
N TYR A 80 -0.26 11.63 -9.07
CA TYR A 80 0.11 10.44 -8.28
C TYR A 80 1.32 10.67 -7.39
N PHE A 81 2.35 11.36 -7.91
CA PHE A 81 3.58 11.66 -7.20
C PHE A 81 3.86 13.17 -7.14
N ASP A 82 4.31 13.63 -5.97
CA ASP A 82 4.96 14.93 -5.82
C ASP A 82 6.45 14.75 -6.09
N ALA A 83 6.85 14.97 -7.35
CA ALA A 83 8.25 14.80 -7.72
C ALA A 83 9.08 16.07 -7.52
N SER A 84 10.27 15.90 -6.97
CA SER A 84 11.34 16.90 -7.00
C SER A 84 12.49 16.39 -7.85
N ARG A 85 13.10 17.24 -8.69
CA ARG A 85 14.24 16.86 -9.52
C ARG A 85 15.54 17.42 -8.96
N VAL A 86 16.62 16.66 -9.09
CA VAL A 86 17.99 17.10 -8.84
C VAL A 86 18.97 16.53 -9.86
N GLU A 87 20.01 17.29 -10.17
CA GLU A 87 21.15 16.82 -10.97
C GLU A 87 21.96 15.76 -10.19
N PRO A 88 22.50 14.70 -10.84
CA PRO A 88 23.26 13.66 -10.13
C PRO A 88 24.42 14.19 -9.28
N LYS A 89 25.11 15.23 -9.75
CA LYS A 89 26.23 15.88 -9.05
C LYS A 89 25.81 16.65 -7.79
N GLU A 90 24.53 17.01 -7.68
CA GLU A 90 23.98 17.81 -6.58
C GLU A 90 23.31 16.93 -5.49
N VAL A 91 23.27 15.61 -5.69
CA VAL A 91 22.72 14.68 -4.71
C VAL A 91 23.57 14.64 -3.45
N ASN A 92 23.11 15.33 -2.41
CA ASN A 92 23.74 15.37 -1.10
C ASN A 92 23.20 14.27 -0.15
N LYS A 93 23.80 14.17 1.05
CA LYS A 93 23.42 13.19 2.08
C LYS A 93 21.99 13.34 2.62
N ILE A 94 21.36 14.50 2.45
CA ILE A 94 19.97 14.72 2.86
C ILE A 94 19.04 14.11 1.79
N LEU A 95 19.27 14.43 0.52
CA LEU A 95 18.50 13.91 -0.61
C LEU A 95 18.61 12.38 -0.73
N GLN A 96 19.78 11.81 -0.43
CA GLN A 96 20.00 10.36 -0.35
C GLN A 96 19.08 9.66 0.65
N LYS A 97 18.51 10.34 1.63
CA LYS A 97 17.61 9.73 2.63
C LYS A 97 16.15 9.70 2.19
N THR A 98 15.80 10.28 1.04
CA THR A 98 14.42 10.27 0.54
C THR A 98 13.91 8.84 0.40
N LYS A 99 12.67 8.58 0.84
CA LYS A 99 12.07 7.24 0.84
C LYS A 99 11.99 6.64 -0.58
N SER A 100 11.66 7.45 -1.59
CA SER A 100 11.48 7.01 -2.97
C SER A 100 12.39 7.80 -3.89
N ILE A 101 13.27 7.11 -4.61
CA ILE A 101 14.24 7.74 -5.52
C ILE A 101 14.18 7.03 -6.88
N MET A 102 13.99 7.78 -7.95
CA MET A 102 14.19 7.32 -9.32
C MET A 102 15.47 7.97 -9.87
N TRP A 103 16.48 7.19 -10.16
CA TRP A 103 17.77 7.64 -10.66
C TRP A 103 17.91 7.27 -12.14
N VAL A 104 17.98 8.27 -13.00
CA VAL A 104 18.02 8.11 -14.46
C VAL A 104 19.29 8.74 -15.00
N GLU A 105 20.11 7.96 -15.72
CA GLU A 105 21.36 8.45 -16.30
C GLU A 105 21.75 7.68 -17.56
N LYS A 106 22.54 8.30 -18.44
CA LYS A 106 23.16 7.61 -19.58
C LYS A 106 24.31 6.72 -19.09
N SER A 107 24.44 5.52 -19.65
CA SER A 107 25.50 4.56 -19.35
C SER A 107 25.69 3.60 -20.52
N ASP A 108 26.87 3.02 -20.69
CA ASP A 108 27.16 2.01 -21.72
C ASP A 108 26.29 0.75 -21.59
N THR A 109 25.65 0.55 -20.43
CA THR A 109 24.79 -0.60 -20.12
C THR A 109 23.35 -0.18 -19.89
N SER A 110 22.41 -0.96 -20.42
CA SER A 110 20.98 -0.79 -20.18
C SER A 110 20.49 -1.70 -19.05
N PHE A 111 19.94 -1.12 -17.99
CA PHE A 111 19.22 -1.88 -16.97
C PHE A 111 18.23 -1.01 -16.20
N VAL A 112 17.18 -1.65 -15.69
CA VAL A 112 16.30 -1.11 -14.65
C VAL A 112 16.48 -1.96 -13.41
N LYS A 113 17.01 -1.37 -12.35
CA LYS A 113 17.32 -2.07 -11.11
C LYS A 113 16.59 -1.43 -9.93
N MET A 114 15.80 -2.24 -9.24
CA MET A 114 15.19 -1.83 -7.98
C MET A 114 16.09 -2.24 -6.80
N GLN A 115 16.29 -1.31 -5.87
CA GLN A 115 17.05 -1.52 -4.65
C GLN A 115 16.22 -1.08 -3.44
N LYS A 116 16.43 -1.75 -2.31
CA LYS A 116 15.83 -1.40 -1.03
C LYS A 116 16.92 -0.96 -0.07
N ASP A 117 16.61 0.04 0.75
CA ASP A 117 17.43 0.47 1.89
C ASP A 117 18.92 0.72 1.56
N LEU A 118 19.22 1.52 0.53
CA LEU A 118 20.60 1.79 0.13
C LEU A 118 21.31 2.75 1.10
N TRP A 119 20.61 3.82 1.48
CA TRP A 119 21.13 4.90 2.32
C TRP A 119 20.27 5.18 3.57
N ALA A 120 18.99 4.85 3.54
CA ALA A 120 18.05 5.02 4.65
C ALA A 120 17.03 3.89 4.70
N ARG A 121 16.23 3.80 5.77
CA ARG A 121 15.17 2.78 5.91
C ARG A 121 13.85 3.39 6.45
N PRO A 122 12.68 2.98 5.92
CA PRO A 122 12.50 2.17 4.72
C PRO A 122 12.73 3.02 3.45
N GLN A 123 13.39 2.46 2.45
CA GLN A 123 13.70 3.18 1.20
C GLN A 123 13.57 2.29 -0.03
N ARG A 124 13.05 2.86 -1.12
CA ARG A 124 12.99 2.29 -2.48
C ARG A 124 13.76 3.17 -3.45
N ILE A 125 14.70 2.57 -4.18
CA ILE A 125 15.43 3.23 -5.27
C ILE A 125 15.21 2.45 -6.56
N VAL A 126 14.92 3.14 -7.64
CA VAL A 126 14.90 2.59 -8.99
C VAL A 126 16.01 3.27 -9.78
N ARG A 127 17.00 2.50 -10.23
CA ARG A 127 18.07 2.99 -11.10
C ARG A 127 17.81 2.52 -12.52
N LEU A 128 17.67 3.46 -13.44
CA LEU A 128 17.46 3.24 -14.86
C LEU A 128 18.65 3.83 -15.60
N THR A 129 19.34 2.98 -16.36
CA THR A 129 20.42 3.42 -17.24
C THR A 129 20.20 2.91 -18.65
N ALA A 130 20.65 3.66 -19.65
CA ALA A 130 20.78 3.18 -21.03
C ALA A 130 21.77 4.04 -21.85
N PRO A 131 22.30 3.56 -22.99
CA PRO A 131 23.32 4.28 -23.78
C PRO A 131 22.83 5.56 -24.45
N THR A 132 21.54 5.67 -24.74
CA THR A 132 20.96 6.81 -25.47
C THR A 132 19.70 7.30 -24.81
N GLU A 133 19.37 8.58 -24.99
CA GLU A 133 18.12 9.15 -24.48
C GLU A 133 16.88 8.45 -25.06
N LYS A 134 16.92 8.06 -26.34
CA LYS A 134 15.85 7.27 -26.95
C LYS A 134 15.63 5.94 -26.23
N ALA A 135 16.71 5.25 -25.85
CA ALA A 135 16.63 4.02 -25.07
C ALA A 135 16.10 4.30 -23.65
N ILE A 136 16.57 5.36 -22.98
CA ILE A 136 16.05 5.78 -21.67
C ILE A 136 14.54 6.04 -21.73
N THR A 137 14.09 6.81 -22.72
CA THR A 137 12.67 7.14 -22.93
C THR A 137 11.84 5.87 -23.11
N LYS A 138 12.36 4.91 -23.88
CA LYS A 138 11.72 3.60 -24.08
C LYS A 138 11.61 2.84 -22.75
N GLU A 139 12.69 2.76 -21.97
CA GLU A 139 12.70 2.05 -20.68
C GLU A 139 11.75 2.70 -19.65
N ILE A 140 11.69 4.04 -19.60
CA ILE A 140 10.74 4.78 -18.76
C ILE A 140 9.31 4.36 -19.09
N LYS A 141 8.96 4.32 -20.38
CA LYS A 141 7.61 3.94 -20.84
C LYS A 141 7.32 2.45 -20.60
N SER A 142 8.24 1.56 -20.92
CA SER A 142 8.01 0.11 -20.82
C SER A 142 7.99 -0.41 -19.38
N THR A 143 8.66 0.27 -18.45
CA THR A 143 8.70 -0.13 -17.03
C THR A 143 7.76 0.68 -16.13
N ALA A 144 7.06 1.67 -16.69
CA ALA A 144 6.18 2.60 -15.98
C ALA A 144 5.29 1.91 -14.95
N LYS A 145 4.45 0.95 -15.40
CA LYS A 145 3.54 0.23 -14.50
C LYS A 145 4.27 -0.43 -13.33
N GLN A 146 5.30 -1.22 -13.62
CA GLN A 146 6.07 -1.94 -12.60
C GLN A 146 6.72 -1.00 -11.58
N VAL A 147 7.26 0.14 -12.04
CA VAL A 147 7.95 1.12 -11.19
C VAL A 147 6.95 1.90 -10.35
N ILE A 148 5.82 2.34 -10.92
CA ILE A 148 4.73 3.01 -10.20
C ILE A 148 4.21 2.09 -9.09
N ASP A 149 3.85 0.85 -9.42
CA ASP A 149 3.34 -0.13 -8.45
C ASP A 149 4.36 -0.31 -7.31
N ALA A 150 5.65 -0.45 -7.63
CA ALA A 150 6.71 -0.63 -6.63
C ALA A 150 6.89 0.58 -5.70
N PHE A 151 6.65 1.81 -6.17
CA PHE A 151 6.66 3.01 -5.34
C PHE A 151 5.38 3.16 -4.53
N GLN A 152 4.21 2.87 -5.09
CA GLN A 152 2.93 2.90 -4.37
C GLN A 152 2.89 1.88 -3.24
N GLU A 153 3.32 0.64 -3.50
CA GLU A 153 3.48 -0.40 -2.45
C GLU A 153 4.45 0.05 -1.35
N HIS A 154 5.55 0.70 -1.74
CA HIS A 154 6.52 1.21 -0.78
C HIS A 154 5.89 2.29 0.10
N ASP A 155 5.17 3.24 -0.49
CA ASP A 155 4.47 4.30 0.23
C ASP A 155 3.42 3.74 1.16
N MET A 156 2.63 2.78 0.70
CA MET A 156 1.66 2.06 1.52
C MET A 156 2.32 1.45 2.77
N SER A 157 3.47 0.81 2.60
CA SER A 157 4.26 0.26 3.71
C SER A 157 4.77 1.32 4.68
N VAL A 158 5.27 2.45 4.16
CA VAL A 158 5.74 3.60 4.98
C VAL A 158 4.59 4.20 5.77
N ILE A 159 3.45 4.45 5.13
CA ILE A 159 2.25 5.02 5.73
C ILE A 159 1.74 4.11 6.84
N GLN A 160 1.56 2.81 6.58
CA GLN A 160 1.16 1.85 7.62
C GLN A 160 2.19 1.79 8.76
N GLY A 161 3.48 1.90 8.46
CA GLY A 161 4.54 1.99 9.46
C GLY A 161 4.39 3.19 10.41
N ARG A 162 3.94 4.34 9.89
CA ARG A 162 3.63 5.53 10.68
C ARG A 162 2.30 5.39 11.43
N LEU A 163 1.25 4.93 10.74
CA LEU A 163 -0.07 4.71 11.32
C LEU A 163 -0.02 3.79 12.53
N ARG A 164 0.82 2.75 12.55
CA ARG A 164 1.02 1.90 13.74
C ARG A 164 1.37 2.67 15.02
N LYS A 165 1.99 3.86 14.91
CA LYS A 165 2.37 4.69 16.06
C LYS A 165 1.21 5.58 16.53
N SER A 166 0.29 5.95 15.65
CA SER A 166 -0.85 6.83 15.93
C SER A 166 -2.20 6.12 15.96
N ALA A 167 -2.26 4.85 15.58
CA ALA A 167 -3.46 4.02 15.62
C ALA A 167 -3.82 3.58 17.04
N TYR A 168 -5.06 3.12 17.22
CA TYR A 168 -5.45 2.40 18.43
C TYR A 168 -4.55 1.17 18.64
N ALA A 169 -4.22 0.88 19.90
CA ALA A 169 -3.31 -0.23 20.24
C ALA A 169 -3.91 -1.61 19.90
N TYR A 170 -5.25 -1.69 19.88
CA TYR A 170 -6.02 -2.88 19.57
C TYR A 170 -7.11 -2.53 18.57
N THR A 171 -7.50 -3.52 17.75
CA THR A 171 -8.68 -3.42 16.89
C THR A 171 -9.91 -3.09 17.74
N HIS A 172 -10.72 -2.13 17.28
CA HIS A 172 -11.94 -1.76 17.97
C HIS A 172 -12.93 -2.94 18.04
N GLU A 173 -13.66 -3.10 19.15
CA GLU A 173 -14.57 -4.23 19.35
C GLU A 173 -15.65 -4.32 18.28
N ASN A 174 -16.21 -3.19 17.81
CA ASN A 174 -17.19 -3.17 16.71
C ASN A 174 -16.65 -3.80 15.43
N LEU A 175 -15.36 -3.62 15.11
CA LEU A 175 -14.72 -4.26 13.95
C LEU A 175 -14.51 -5.76 14.19
N LYS A 176 -14.14 -6.16 15.41
CA LYS A 176 -14.03 -7.58 15.77
C LYS A 176 -15.37 -8.31 15.66
N LYS A 177 -16.46 -7.67 16.10
CA LYS A 177 -17.82 -8.24 16.01
C LYS A 177 -18.23 -8.59 14.58
N ILE A 178 -17.78 -7.81 13.58
CA ILE A 178 -18.03 -8.08 12.15
C ILE A 178 -16.91 -8.95 11.52
N GLY A 179 -16.06 -9.56 12.33
CA GLY A 179 -15.04 -10.53 11.87
C GLY A 179 -13.69 -9.93 11.47
N ILE A 180 -13.46 -8.63 11.65
CA ILE A 180 -12.13 -8.03 11.42
C ILE A 180 -11.24 -8.26 12.65
N LYS A 181 -10.28 -9.19 12.53
CA LYS A 181 -9.33 -9.51 13.59
C LYS A 181 -8.35 -8.37 13.86
N SER A 182 -7.84 -7.76 12.79
CA SER A 182 -6.87 -6.67 12.85
C SER A 182 -7.14 -5.62 11.79
N MET A 183 -7.09 -4.35 12.17
CA MET A 183 -7.07 -3.21 11.26
C MET A 183 -6.39 -2.03 11.96
N LEU A 184 -5.51 -1.33 11.24
CA LEU A 184 -5.00 -0.04 11.67
C LEU A 184 -6.13 0.97 11.54
N LEU A 185 -6.57 1.52 12.67
CA LEU A 185 -7.52 2.61 12.72
C LEU A 185 -6.90 3.76 13.50
N HIS A 186 -6.76 4.92 12.86
CA HIS A 186 -6.17 6.11 13.46
C HIS A 186 -6.95 6.53 14.72
N LYS A 187 -6.25 6.98 15.77
CA LYS A 187 -6.91 7.50 16.98
C LYS A 187 -7.79 8.71 16.62
N GLY A 188 -8.99 8.77 17.19
CA GLY A 188 -9.96 9.82 16.89
C GLY A 188 -10.96 9.46 15.78
N PHE A 189 -10.84 8.28 15.17
CA PHE A 189 -12.01 7.64 14.57
C PHE A 189 -12.89 7.07 15.68
N ASP A 190 -14.02 7.72 15.90
CA ASP A 190 -15.00 7.35 16.91
C ASP A 190 -16.12 6.53 16.26
N PRO A 191 -16.63 5.47 16.93
CA PRO A 191 -17.76 4.71 16.41
C PRO A 191 -19.04 5.56 16.49
N THR A 192 -19.57 5.96 15.33
CA THR A 192 -20.81 6.74 15.23
C THR A 192 -22.04 5.87 14.98
N LEU A 193 -21.85 4.64 14.48
CA LEU A 193 -22.90 3.64 14.31
C LEU A 193 -22.38 2.23 14.57
N ASP A 194 -23.11 1.44 15.35
CA ASP A 194 -22.87 0.01 15.59
C ASP A 194 -24.18 -0.77 15.42
N LYS A 195 -24.43 -1.27 14.21
CA LYS A 195 -25.50 -2.24 13.90
C LYS A 195 -24.87 -3.58 13.52
N GLU A 196 -25.60 -4.67 13.63
CA GLU A 196 -25.09 -6.04 13.38
C GLU A 196 -24.23 -6.11 12.12
N GLU A 197 -24.81 -5.73 10.97
CA GLU A 197 -24.18 -5.81 9.64
C GLU A 197 -23.54 -4.50 9.17
N LEU A 198 -23.52 -3.43 9.98
CA LEU A 198 -23.05 -2.10 9.59
C LEU A 198 -22.37 -1.34 10.72
N LYS A 199 -21.10 -0.98 10.51
CA LYS A 199 -20.28 -0.16 11.41
C LYS A 199 -19.89 1.13 10.70
N ILE A 200 -20.05 2.27 11.36
CA ILE A 200 -19.56 3.56 10.85
C ILE A 200 -18.66 4.18 11.92
N PHE A 201 -17.47 4.57 11.48
CA PHE A 201 -16.54 5.37 12.26
C PHE A 201 -16.34 6.71 11.58
N ALA A 202 -16.24 7.77 12.35
CA ALA A 202 -15.98 9.10 11.82
C ALA A 202 -14.85 9.78 12.59
N THR A 203 -14.10 10.61 11.88
CA THR A 203 -13.22 11.60 12.51
C THR A 203 -13.38 12.95 11.82
N LYS A 204 -13.20 14.02 12.60
CA LYS A 204 -13.29 15.39 12.12
C LYS A 204 -12.02 16.15 12.47
N THR A 205 -11.41 16.74 11.46
CA THR A 205 -10.31 17.70 11.60
C THR A 205 -10.84 19.10 11.31
N ILE A 206 -9.94 20.10 11.36
CA ILE A 206 -10.26 21.48 10.95
C ILE A 206 -10.65 21.55 9.46
N LYS A 207 -10.08 20.68 8.61
CA LYS A 207 -10.23 20.77 7.14
C LYS A 207 -11.03 19.64 6.52
N THR A 208 -11.23 18.53 7.23
CA THR A 208 -11.81 17.31 6.65
C THR A 208 -12.74 16.61 7.63
N ILE A 209 -13.76 15.95 7.11
CA ILE A 209 -14.51 14.91 7.79
C ILE A 209 -14.24 13.61 7.05
N GLN A 210 -13.91 12.56 7.77
CA GLN A 210 -13.50 11.28 7.20
C GLN A 210 -14.33 10.18 7.82
N TYR A 211 -14.82 9.26 7.00
CA TYR A 211 -15.61 8.12 7.46
C TYR A 211 -14.95 6.81 7.05
N VAL A 212 -14.99 5.83 7.95
CA VAL A 212 -14.73 4.42 7.62
C VAL A 212 -16.02 3.66 7.86
N ILE A 213 -16.55 3.06 6.80
CA ILE A 213 -17.78 2.28 6.80
C ILE A 213 -17.40 0.83 6.59
N VAL A 214 -17.93 -0.07 7.42
CA VAL A 214 -17.77 -1.51 7.25
C VAL A 214 -19.16 -2.12 7.25
N SER A 215 -19.51 -2.81 6.17
CA SER A 215 -20.79 -3.49 6.06
C SER A 215 -20.61 -4.91 5.54
N GLU A 216 -21.50 -5.83 5.92
CA GLU A 216 -21.56 -7.16 5.33
C GLU A 216 -22.93 -7.44 4.71
N ARG A 217 -22.96 -8.35 3.73
CA ARG A 217 -24.17 -8.92 3.15
C ARG A 217 -23.93 -10.37 2.74
N PRO A 218 -24.98 -11.20 2.59
CA PRO A 218 -24.84 -12.57 2.10
C PRO A 218 -24.08 -12.65 0.77
N MET A 219 -23.37 -13.75 0.54
CA MET A 219 -22.71 -14.00 -0.74
C MET A 219 -23.74 -14.03 -1.88
N THR A 220 -23.40 -13.40 -3.00
CA THR A 220 -24.18 -13.47 -4.23
C THR A 220 -23.55 -14.46 -5.20
N GLU A 221 -24.35 -15.08 -6.07
CA GLU A 221 -23.80 -15.89 -7.15
C GLU A 221 -23.05 -15.02 -8.17
N GLY A 222 -21.82 -15.41 -8.49
CA GLY A 222 -20.98 -14.71 -9.47
C GLY A 222 -20.37 -13.41 -8.94
N MET A 223 -19.80 -12.63 -9.85
CA MET A 223 -19.18 -11.36 -9.52
C MET A 223 -20.25 -10.28 -9.40
N VAL A 224 -20.23 -9.56 -8.27
CA VAL A 224 -21.07 -8.38 -8.02
C VAL A 224 -20.85 -7.35 -9.13
N SER A 225 -21.94 -6.83 -9.69
CA SER A 225 -21.88 -5.82 -10.75
C SER A 225 -21.53 -4.43 -10.18
N VAL A 226 -21.13 -3.51 -11.07
CA VAL A 226 -20.89 -2.11 -10.70
C VAL A 226 -22.15 -1.48 -10.10
N ASP A 227 -23.30 -1.74 -10.70
CA ASP A 227 -24.60 -1.22 -10.27
C ASP A 227 -24.98 -1.75 -8.88
N ASP A 228 -24.67 -3.01 -8.57
CA ASP A 228 -24.91 -3.59 -7.25
C ASP A 228 -24.02 -2.95 -6.17
N ILE A 229 -22.75 -2.65 -6.48
CA ILE A 229 -21.85 -1.93 -5.57
C ILE A 229 -22.39 -0.54 -5.29
N ILE A 230 -22.81 0.18 -6.34
CA ILE A 230 -23.38 1.52 -6.23
C ILE A 230 -24.69 1.48 -5.42
N ALA A 231 -25.60 0.58 -5.75
CA ALA A 231 -26.89 0.44 -5.07
C ALA A 231 -26.72 0.12 -3.57
N HIS A 232 -25.75 -0.74 -3.22
CA HIS A 232 -25.43 -1.02 -1.82
C HIS A 232 -24.90 0.21 -1.09
N ARG A 233 -23.96 0.95 -1.68
CA ARG A 233 -23.46 2.22 -1.10
C ARG A 233 -24.57 3.22 -0.93
N ASP A 234 -25.36 3.47 -1.98
CA ASP A 234 -26.38 4.50 -1.99
C ASP A 234 -27.53 4.15 -1.03
N SER A 235 -27.79 2.86 -0.78
CA SER A 235 -28.68 2.42 0.29
C SER A 235 -28.16 2.81 1.68
N ILE A 236 -26.86 2.65 1.95
CA ILE A 236 -26.25 3.11 3.21
C ILE A 236 -26.25 4.64 3.26
N GLY A 237 -25.86 5.30 2.18
CA GLY A 237 -25.83 6.76 2.06
C GLY A 237 -27.18 7.39 2.35
N LYS A 238 -28.24 6.85 1.72
CA LYS A 238 -29.61 7.34 1.89
C LYS A 238 -30.15 7.24 3.31
N ASN A 239 -29.78 6.18 4.03
CA ASN A 239 -30.36 5.86 5.34
C ASN A 239 -29.54 6.39 6.52
N TYR A 240 -28.26 6.74 6.32
CA TYR A 240 -27.34 7.03 7.43
C TYR A 240 -26.51 8.30 7.24
N PHE A 241 -26.59 8.96 6.08
CA PHE A 241 -25.88 10.22 5.81
C PHE A 241 -26.87 11.29 5.36
N GLU A 242 -27.09 12.27 6.23
CA GLU A 242 -27.97 13.42 6.01
C GLU A 242 -27.14 14.69 5.77
N GLY A 243 -27.67 15.61 4.97
CA GLY A 243 -27.02 16.89 4.68
C GLY A 243 -27.57 18.02 5.55
N THR A 244 -27.29 19.25 5.15
CA THR A 244 -27.76 20.44 5.88
C THR A 244 -29.24 20.74 5.66
N HIS A 245 -29.80 20.30 4.54
CA HIS A 245 -31.21 20.49 4.19
C HIS A 245 -32.04 19.25 4.51
N GLU A 246 -33.28 19.44 4.96
CA GLU A 246 -34.19 18.34 5.24
C GLU A 246 -34.45 17.50 3.99
N GLY A 247 -34.37 16.17 4.13
CA GLY A 247 -34.53 15.22 3.03
C GLY A 247 -33.31 15.07 2.12
N SER A 248 -32.20 15.78 2.40
CA SER A 248 -30.94 15.58 1.68
C SER A 248 -30.24 14.30 2.14
N TYR A 249 -29.64 13.58 1.19
CA TYR A 249 -29.03 12.29 1.47
C TYR A 249 -27.83 11.99 0.57
N MET A 250 -26.92 11.12 1.01
CA MET A 250 -25.73 10.77 0.24
C MET A 250 -26.03 9.76 -0.86
N GLU A 251 -25.49 9.99 -2.06
CA GLU A 251 -25.47 9.06 -3.19
C GLU A 251 -24.18 9.17 -4.01
N THR A 252 -23.97 8.23 -4.93
CA THR A 252 -22.82 8.22 -5.85
C THR A 252 -22.98 9.30 -6.92
N GLU A 253 -21.91 10.03 -7.23
CA GLU A 253 -21.86 10.94 -8.38
C GLU A 253 -21.58 10.13 -9.65
N LEU A 254 -22.56 10.08 -10.56
CA LEU A 254 -22.54 9.25 -11.76
C LEU A 254 -22.09 10.00 -13.02
N MET A 255 -22.01 11.33 -12.98
CA MET A 255 -21.46 12.11 -14.11
C MET A 255 -19.99 11.80 -14.34
N ILE A 256 -19.29 11.40 -13.28
CA ILE A 256 -17.94 10.85 -13.33
C ILE A 256 -18.04 9.41 -12.83
N PRO A 257 -18.17 8.42 -13.72
CA PRO A 257 -18.43 7.04 -13.32
C PRO A 257 -17.28 6.50 -12.45
N PRO A 258 -17.57 5.71 -11.41
CA PRO A 258 -16.53 5.08 -10.60
C PRO A 258 -15.62 4.17 -11.42
N SER A 259 -14.33 4.17 -11.11
CA SER A 259 -13.38 3.19 -11.63
C SER A 259 -13.35 1.95 -10.74
N ILE A 260 -13.21 0.78 -11.37
CA ILE A 260 -13.22 -0.51 -10.69
C ILE A 260 -12.05 -1.35 -11.17
N GLU A 261 -11.31 -1.89 -10.19
CA GLU A 261 -10.19 -2.80 -10.43
C GLU A 261 -10.28 -4.02 -9.53
N THR A 262 -9.73 -5.14 -10.01
CA THR A 262 -9.57 -6.33 -9.17
C THR A 262 -8.34 -6.19 -8.29
N THR A 263 -8.43 -6.66 -7.06
CA THR A 263 -7.33 -6.63 -6.10
C THR A 263 -7.48 -7.76 -5.07
N GLU A 264 -6.60 -7.76 -4.08
CA GLU A 264 -6.69 -8.65 -2.94
C GLU A 264 -6.61 -7.86 -1.62
N ILE A 265 -7.46 -8.24 -0.66
CA ILE A 265 -7.41 -7.75 0.72
C ILE A 265 -7.32 -8.94 1.64
N SER A 266 -6.31 -8.97 2.52
CA SER A 266 -6.06 -10.09 3.43
C SER A 266 -5.96 -11.47 2.71
N GLY A 267 -5.51 -11.48 1.46
CA GLY A 267 -5.38 -12.69 0.62
C GLY A 267 -6.71 -13.21 0.05
N MET A 268 -7.79 -12.45 0.15
CA MET A 268 -9.07 -12.74 -0.50
C MET A 268 -9.26 -11.83 -1.71
N PHE A 269 -9.93 -12.36 -2.73
CA PHE A 269 -10.34 -11.59 -3.89
C PHE A 269 -11.23 -10.41 -3.48
N ALA A 270 -10.95 -9.24 -4.04
CA ALA A 270 -11.72 -8.04 -3.79
C ALA A 270 -11.85 -7.18 -5.05
N LEU A 271 -12.91 -6.38 -5.10
CA LEU A 271 -13.06 -5.29 -6.06
C LEU A 271 -12.72 -3.97 -5.36
N GLU A 272 -11.71 -3.27 -5.87
CA GLU A 272 -11.43 -1.89 -5.52
C GLU A 272 -12.36 -0.99 -6.34
N THR A 273 -13.04 -0.04 -5.71
CA THR A 273 -13.87 0.95 -6.39
C THR A 273 -13.48 2.34 -5.92
N ARG A 274 -13.15 3.22 -6.85
CA ARG A 274 -12.86 4.64 -6.60
C ARG A 274 -13.87 5.49 -7.32
N GLY A 275 -14.35 6.54 -6.66
CA GLY A 275 -15.31 7.43 -7.28
C GLY A 275 -15.63 8.62 -6.40
N LEU A 276 -16.67 9.34 -6.79
CA LEU A 276 -17.15 10.51 -6.08
C LEU A 276 -18.53 10.23 -5.49
N TRP A 277 -18.78 10.77 -4.31
CA TRP A 277 -20.11 10.85 -3.72
C TRP A 277 -20.55 12.31 -3.67
N ARG A 278 -21.86 12.52 -3.70
CA ARG A 278 -22.52 13.81 -3.57
C ARG A 278 -23.71 13.69 -2.62
N MET A 279 -24.16 14.82 -2.10
CA MET A 279 -25.44 14.90 -1.41
C MET A 279 -26.52 15.30 -2.40
N GLU A 280 -27.55 14.48 -2.55
CA GLU A 280 -28.75 14.91 -3.24
C GLU A 280 -29.48 15.95 -2.38
N GLY A 281 -29.84 17.09 -2.97
CA GLY A 281 -30.44 18.20 -2.23
C GLY A 281 -29.47 19.07 -1.41
N ASP A 282 -28.15 18.90 -1.57
CA ASP A 282 -27.13 19.75 -0.95
C ASP A 282 -25.86 19.86 -1.85
N PHE A 283 -24.88 20.69 -1.49
CA PHE A 283 -23.65 20.92 -2.27
C PHE A 283 -22.42 20.18 -1.70
N MET A 284 -22.64 19.26 -0.76
CA MET A 284 -21.56 18.47 -0.18
C MET A 284 -21.22 17.28 -1.08
N GLY A 285 -19.93 16.91 -1.09
CA GLY A 285 -19.44 15.77 -1.84
C GLY A 285 -17.94 15.56 -1.62
N GLY A 286 -17.42 14.49 -2.20
CA GLY A 286 -16.00 14.17 -2.13
C GLY A 286 -15.68 12.79 -2.67
N PRO A 287 -14.43 12.34 -2.55
CA PRO A 287 -14.05 11.03 -3.01
C PRO A 287 -14.45 9.94 -2.02
N PHE A 288 -14.69 8.75 -2.56
CA PHE A 288 -14.73 7.49 -1.83
C PHE A 288 -13.74 6.49 -2.41
N LEU A 289 -13.32 5.56 -1.57
CA LEU A 289 -12.60 4.34 -1.97
C LEU A 289 -13.19 3.18 -1.18
N SER A 290 -13.58 2.11 -1.87
CA SER A 290 -14.15 0.91 -1.24
C SER A 290 -13.50 -0.37 -1.73
N TYR A 291 -13.45 -1.36 -0.84
CA TYR A 291 -13.09 -2.74 -1.14
C TYR A 291 -14.30 -3.64 -0.89
N THR A 292 -14.79 -4.28 -1.94
CA THR A 292 -15.79 -5.35 -1.86
C THR A 292 -15.07 -6.69 -1.80
N ILE A 293 -14.96 -7.28 -0.61
CA ILE A 293 -14.15 -8.45 -0.29
C ILE A 293 -15.05 -9.70 -0.27
N TYR A 294 -14.66 -10.72 -1.03
CA TYR A 294 -15.37 -12.00 -1.07
C TYR A 294 -14.82 -12.92 0.02
N ASP A 295 -15.55 -13.03 1.13
CA ASP A 295 -15.21 -13.86 2.28
C ASP A 295 -15.93 -15.20 2.18
N GLU A 296 -15.44 -16.05 1.27
CA GLU A 296 -16.03 -17.37 0.96
C GLU A 296 -16.16 -18.27 2.18
N LYS A 297 -15.26 -18.14 3.17
CA LYS A 297 -15.28 -18.97 4.38
C LYS A 297 -16.50 -18.71 5.25
N ASN A 298 -16.98 -17.46 5.27
CA ASN A 298 -18.13 -17.04 6.07
C ASN A 298 -19.37 -16.80 5.20
N ASP A 299 -19.33 -17.22 3.93
CA ASP A 299 -20.43 -17.09 2.95
C ASP A 299 -21.01 -15.67 2.86
N ARG A 300 -20.12 -14.67 2.80
CA ARG A 300 -20.50 -13.25 2.80
C ARG A 300 -19.63 -12.38 1.90
N ILE A 301 -20.17 -11.22 1.56
CA ILE A 301 -19.43 -10.10 0.99
C ILE A 301 -19.22 -9.06 2.07
N LEU A 302 -17.97 -8.76 2.40
CA LEU A 302 -17.60 -7.69 3.32
C LEU A 302 -17.17 -6.47 2.51
N THR A 303 -17.86 -5.33 2.69
CA THR A 303 -17.47 -4.06 2.09
C THR A 303 -16.83 -3.17 3.14
N VAL A 304 -15.65 -2.65 2.84
CA VAL A 304 -14.96 -1.64 3.65
C VAL A 304 -14.78 -0.41 2.79
N GLU A 305 -15.28 0.73 3.25
CA GLU A 305 -15.32 1.97 2.48
C GLU A 305 -14.79 3.14 3.28
N SER A 306 -14.11 4.04 2.57
CA SER A 306 -13.69 5.34 3.06
C SER A 306 -14.45 6.43 2.33
N LEU A 307 -14.94 7.42 3.07
CA LEU A 307 -15.50 8.67 2.52
C LEU A 307 -14.71 9.85 3.04
N LEU A 308 -14.42 10.81 2.17
CA LEU A 308 -13.75 12.04 2.54
C LEU A 308 -14.56 13.26 2.12
N TYR A 309 -14.95 14.08 3.09
CA TYR A 309 -15.41 15.44 2.85
C TYR A 309 -14.28 16.43 3.20
N GLY A 310 -14.03 17.41 2.34
CA GLY A 310 -12.97 18.39 2.56
C GLY A 310 -12.87 19.41 1.43
N PRO A 311 -13.80 20.38 1.33
CA PRO A 311 -13.94 21.25 0.16
C PRO A 311 -12.67 22.06 -0.15
N THR A 312 -11.96 22.52 0.89
CA THR A 312 -10.73 23.32 0.76
C THR A 312 -9.44 22.52 0.95
N ALA A 313 -9.53 21.21 1.17
CA ALA A 313 -8.38 20.35 1.42
C ALA A 313 -7.92 19.66 0.14
N LYS A 314 -6.59 19.52 -0.01
CA LYS A 314 -6.00 18.49 -0.86
C LYS A 314 -6.34 17.12 -0.27
N LYS A 315 -6.78 16.20 -1.13
CA LYS A 315 -7.46 14.96 -0.73
C LYS A 315 -6.59 13.74 -0.97
N ARG A 316 -5.69 13.75 -1.97
CA ARG A 316 -4.86 12.59 -2.33
C ARG A 316 -4.19 11.94 -1.13
N ASN A 317 -3.47 12.72 -0.33
CA ASN A 317 -2.74 12.19 0.83
C ASN A 317 -3.67 11.63 1.92
N VAL A 318 -4.83 12.26 2.13
CA VAL A 318 -5.81 11.77 3.11
C VAL A 318 -6.43 10.46 2.64
N VAL A 319 -6.80 10.37 1.35
CA VAL A 319 -7.28 9.14 0.73
C VAL A 319 -6.24 8.02 0.84
N LEU A 320 -4.94 8.32 0.61
CA LEU A 320 -3.86 7.34 0.78
C LEU A 320 -3.70 6.84 2.22
N GLU A 321 -3.87 7.71 3.22
CA GLU A 321 -3.88 7.29 4.63
C GLU A 321 -5.10 6.39 4.95
N MET A 322 -6.28 6.73 4.41
CA MET A 322 -7.48 5.92 4.57
C MET A 322 -7.36 4.57 3.87
N GLU A 323 -6.81 4.55 2.66
CA GLU A 323 -6.46 3.32 1.93
C GLU A 323 -5.50 2.45 2.74
N ALA A 324 -4.47 3.05 3.35
CA ALA A 324 -3.52 2.33 4.18
C ALA A 324 -4.16 1.68 5.41
N MET A 325 -5.18 2.32 6.00
CA MET A 325 -6.00 1.71 7.05
C MET A 325 -6.77 0.50 6.51
N MET A 326 -7.51 0.66 5.41
CA MET A 326 -8.34 -0.42 4.84
C MET A 326 -7.51 -1.61 4.34
N ARG A 327 -6.39 -1.37 3.66
CA ARG A 327 -5.45 -2.42 3.22
C ARG A 327 -4.72 -3.12 4.37
N SER A 328 -4.81 -2.63 5.60
CA SER A 328 -4.21 -3.29 6.77
C SER A 328 -5.11 -4.35 7.41
N ILE A 329 -6.33 -4.52 6.89
CA ILE A 329 -7.30 -5.49 7.38
C ILE A 329 -6.75 -6.91 7.35
N LYS A 330 -7.07 -7.65 8.41
CA LYS A 330 -6.95 -9.10 8.50
C LYS A 330 -8.26 -9.67 9.01
N LEU A 331 -8.87 -10.56 8.24
CA LEU A 331 -10.10 -11.29 8.59
C LEU A 331 -9.82 -12.62 9.29
#